data_AF-A0A926Z6A4-F1
#
_entry.id   AF-A0A926Z6A4-F1
#
_cell.length_a   1.000
_cell.length_b   1.000
_cell.length_c   1.000
_cell.angle_alpha   90.00
_cell.angle_beta   90.00
_cell.angle_gamma   90.00
#
_symmetry.space_group_name_H-M   'P 1'
#
loop_
_entity.id
_entity.type
_entity.pdbx_description
1 polymer ?
#
loop_
_entity_poly.entity_id
_entity_poly.type
_entity_poly.pdbx_seq_one_letter_code
_entity_poly.pdbx_strand_id
1 'polypeptide(L)'
;MAIEKASPLFGDVTVYPSKDGKQRVEIYIRLQNKVEGMQIGIAIDGSSSMQSMFAAQTPKLFRRAGDNVMEPIVRGLCNYACDYSGDGTILPIYWAVGAGGKEIESLGRLDSTAVKTMPVEGPSNGRWGTGTLLLPALDYFLTEFADAPWIVLLLVTDGVIGDLDAVIARSMSIAPEILDGKRGKCKFVLVGVGEEVSEDQIDKIDNMFDGTAFENKIDLWDGKFAATMSELQEIWDEVDFGIKLPGNARIFDDKGNEVASYLDEIPQCMSFLVPEGSASVRLEIAGLSITQPLS
;
A
#
# COMPACT_ATOMS: atom_id res chain seq x y z
N MET A 1 15.22 -5.67 -4.52
CA MET A 1 15.03 -6.50 -5.73
C MET A 1 13.86 -7.42 -5.43
N ALA A 2 12.76 -7.30 -6.16
CA ALA A 2 11.54 -8.07 -5.87
C ALA A 2 11.78 -9.56 -6.14
N ILE A 3 11.39 -10.42 -5.20
CA ILE A 3 11.51 -11.87 -5.33
C ILE A 3 10.30 -12.39 -6.12
N GLU A 4 10.54 -13.23 -7.14
CA GLU A 4 9.45 -13.82 -7.91
C GLU A 4 8.65 -14.81 -7.06
N LYS A 5 7.32 -14.66 -7.05
CA LYS A 5 6.40 -15.50 -6.28
C LYS A 5 6.20 -16.85 -6.97
N ALA A 6 6.49 -17.94 -6.27
CA ALA A 6 6.29 -19.29 -6.78
C ALA A 6 4.82 -19.76 -6.80
N SER A 7 3.90 -18.98 -6.22
CA SER A 7 2.48 -19.32 -6.12
C SER A 7 1.59 -18.07 -6.07
N PRO A 8 0.41 -18.08 -6.73
CA PRO A 8 -0.58 -17.01 -6.63
C PRO A 8 -1.25 -16.93 -5.25
N LEU A 9 -0.99 -17.89 -4.35
CA LEU A 9 -1.40 -17.84 -2.96
C LEU A 9 -0.66 -16.72 -2.19
N PHE A 10 0.57 -16.40 -2.61
CA PHE A 10 1.39 -15.42 -1.91
C PHE A 10 1.02 -14.00 -2.35
N GLY A 11 0.88 -13.12 -1.36
CA GLY A 11 0.84 -11.67 -1.54
C GLY A 11 2.23 -11.21 -1.96
N ASP A 12 3.17 -11.14 -1.03
CA ASP A 12 4.58 -10.88 -1.27
C ASP A 12 5.50 -11.94 -0.61
N VAL A 13 6.76 -11.96 -1.05
CA VAL A 13 7.88 -12.68 -0.43
C VAL A 13 9.03 -11.73 -0.20
N THR A 14 9.21 -11.30 1.04
CA THR A 14 10.26 -10.37 1.44
C THR A 14 11.44 -11.14 2.04
N VAL A 15 12.64 -10.86 1.56
CA VAL A 15 13.88 -11.47 2.06
C VAL A 15 14.81 -10.37 2.56
N TYR A 16 15.05 -10.36 3.87
CA TYR A 16 15.86 -9.34 4.52
C TYR A 16 17.36 -9.64 4.42
N PRO A 17 18.24 -8.66 4.62
CA PRO A 17 19.68 -8.90 4.73
C PRO A 17 20.02 -9.89 5.87
N SER A 18 21.08 -10.69 5.67
CA SER A 18 21.56 -11.62 6.70
C SER A 18 22.07 -10.86 7.93
N LYS A 19 21.73 -11.40 9.11
CA LYS A 19 22.24 -10.98 10.41
C LYS A 19 22.64 -12.20 11.22
N ASP A 20 23.90 -12.22 11.68
CA ASP A 20 24.48 -13.32 12.47
C ASP A 20 24.35 -14.71 11.79
N GLY A 21 24.52 -14.75 10.46
CA GLY A 21 24.48 -15.99 9.67
C GLY A 21 23.07 -16.53 9.41
N LYS A 22 22.04 -15.73 9.70
CA LYS A 22 20.64 -16.06 9.42
C LYS A 22 19.98 -14.95 8.61
N GLN A 23 19.05 -15.35 7.77
CA GLN A 23 18.27 -14.45 6.95
C GLN A 23 16.81 -14.52 7.38
N ARG A 24 16.16 -13.37 7.58
CA ARG A 24 14.72 -13.32 7.81
C ARG A 24 14.00 -13.37 6.47
N VAL A 25 12.95 -14.18 6.42
CA VAL A 25 12.03 -14.30 5.30
C VAL A 25 10.62 -14.05 5.81
N GLU A 26 9.86 -13.26 5.07
CA GLU A 26 8.43 -13.02 5.29
C GLU A 26 7.66 -13.45 4.06
N ILE A 27 6.62 -14.25 4.26
CA ILE A 27 5.70 -14.67 3.20
C ILE A 27 4.30 -14.25 3.60
N TYR A 28 3.70 -13.38 2.80
CA TYR A 28 2.34 -12.90 2.99
C TYR A 28 1.38 -13.82 2.25
N ILE A 29 0.28 -14.20 2.88
CA ILE A 29 -0.82 -14.93 2.23
C ILE A 29 -1.82 -13.90 1.70
N ARG A 30 -2.15 -14.02 0.42
CA ARG A 30 -3.11 -13.13 -0.21
C ARG A 30 -4.51 -13.36 0.34
N LEU A 31 -5.13 -12.32 0.88
CA LEU A 31 -6.51 -12.36 1.35
C LEU A 31 -7.48 -11.80 0.33
N GLN A 32 -8.70 -12.34 0.32
CA GLN A 32 -9.84 -11.85 -0.46
C GLN A 32 -11.01 -11.42 0.44
N ASN A 33 -10.78 -11.32 1.76
CA ASN A 33 -11.83 -11.07 2.74
C ASN A 33 -11.79 -9.63 3.23
N LYS A 34 -12.97 -9.09 3.53
CA LYS A 34 -13.14 -7.80 4.22
C LYS A 34 -12.60 -7.88 5.64
N VAL A 35 -11.99 -6.77 6.08
CA VAL A 35 -11.62 -6.56 7.48
C VAL A 35 -12.68 -5.70 8.14
N GLU A 36 -13.30 -6.22 9.20
CA GLU A 36 -14.37 -5.52 9.90
C GLU A 36 -13.88 -4.16 10.44
N GLY A 37 -14.67 -3.11 10.19
CA GLY A 37 -14.36 -1.75 10.62
C GLY A 37 -13.21 -1.07 9.87
N MET A 38 -12.57 -1.72 8.88
CA MET A 38 -11.52 -1.09 8.10
C MET A 38 -12.04 0.11 7.30
N GLN A 39 -11.36 1.24 7.42
CA GLN A 39 -11.61 2.45 6.65
C GLN A 39 -10.49 2.63 5.62
N ILE A 40 -10.87 2.98 4.38
CA ILE A 40 -9.91 3.17 3.29
C ILE A 40 -10.01 4.61 2.75
N GLY A 41 -8.87 5.31 2.78
CA GLY A 41 -8.69 6.61 2.15
C GLY A 41 -7.93 6.49 0.84
N ILE A 42 -8.31 7.26 -0.17
CA ILE A 42 -7.60 7.30 -1.45
C ILE A 42 -7.21 8.75 -1.76
N ALA A 43 -5.92 9.04 -1.82
CA ALA A 43 -5.38 10.35 -2.14
C ALA A 43 -4.84 10.34 -3.57
N ILE A 44 -5.48 11.11 -4.46
CA ILE A 44 -5.07 11.24 -5.87
C ILE A 44 -4.37 12.60 -6.04
N ASP A 45 -3.14 12.60 -6.54
CA ASP A 45 -2.39 13.84 -6.72
C ASP A 45 -3.10 14.79 -7.70
N GLY A 46 -3.35 16.00 -7.21
CA GLY A 46 -3.99 17.11 -7.90
C GLY A 46 -3.04 18.29 -8.15
N SER A 47 -1.73 18.05 -8.11
CA SER A 47 -0.71 19.02 -8.50
C SER A 47 -0.67 19.22 -10.02
N SER A 48 -0.08 20.34 -10.47
CA SER A 48 -0.10 20.71 -11.89
C SER A 48 0.64 19.74 -12.82
N SER A 49 1.59 18.93 -12.34
CA SER A 49 2.28 17.90 -13.13
C SER A 49 1.29 16.86 -13.68
N MET A 50 0.31 16.48 -12.85
CA MET A 50 -0.71 15.49 -13.17
C MET A 50 -1.66 15.91 -14.31
N GLN A 51 -1.74 17.20 -14.65
CA GLN A 51 -2.73 17.73 -15.62
C GLN A 51 -2.73 16.99 -16.96
N SER A 52 -1.55 16.58 -17.43
CA SER A 52 -1.39 15.88 -18.70
C SER A 52 -2.11 14.52 -18.67
N MET A 53 -1.97 13.77 -17.57
CA MET A 53 -2.58 12.45 -17.39
C MET A 53 -4.10 12.49 -17.23
N PHE A 54 -4.65 13.60 -16.75
CA PHE A 54 -6.10 13.85 -16.72
C PHE A 54 -6.66 14.40 -18.04
N ALA A 55 -5.81 14.65 -19.04
CA ALA A 55 -6.15 15.44 -20.23
C ALA A 55 -6.79 16.80 -19.88
N ALA A 56 -6.37 17.41 -18.77
CA ALA A 56 -7.00 18.61 -18.21
C ALA A 56 -6.85 19.84 -19.12
N GLN A 57 -5.79 19.87 -19.95
CA GLN A 57 -5.52 20.96 -20.89
C GLN A 57 -6.37 20.90 -22.16
N THR A 58 -7.02 19.75 -22.42
CA THR A 58 -7.90 19.57 -23.58
C THR A 58 -9.35 19.69 -23.13
N PRO A 59 -10.19 20.57 -23.73
CA PRO A 59 -11.60 20.64 -23.37
C PRO A 59 -12.31 19.31 -23.64
N LYS A 60 -13.23 18.90 -22.74
CA LYS A 60 -13.90 17.58 -22.79
C LYS A 60 -14.49 17.21 -24.15
N LEU A 61 -15.07 18.19 -24.88
CA LEU A 61 -15.67 17.98 -26.20
C LEU A 61 -14.65 17.54 -27.27
N PHE A 62 -13.37 17.87 -27.09
CA PHE A 62 -12.29 17.55 -28.02
C PHE A 62 -11.43 16.37 -27.58
N ARG A 63 -11.69 15.81 -26.39
CA ARG A 63 -10.96 14.64 -25.90
C ARG A 63 -11.41 13.40 -26.67
N ARG A 64 -10.44 12.55 -27.01
CA ARG A 64 -10.68 11.20 -27.52
C ARG A 64 -10.84 10.25 -26.34
N ALA A 65 -11.49 9.11 -26.60
CA ALA A 65 -11.54 8.03 -25.63
C ALA A 65 -10.11 7.58 -25.27
N GLY A 66 -9.81 7.53 -23.97
CA GLY A 66 -8.48 7.18 -23.48
C GLY A 66 -7.51 8.35 -23.27
N ASP A 67 -7.87 9.59 -23.63
CA ASP A 67 -6.99 10.75 -23.39
C ASP A 67 -6.75 10.97 -21.88
N ASN A 68 -7.79 10.75 -21.06
CA ASN A 68 -7.68 10.76 -19.61
C ASN A 68 -7.29 9.36 -19.13
N VAL A 69 -5.98 9.15 -18.94
CA VAL A 69 -5.45 7.87 -18.49
C VAL A 69 -5.73 7.62 -17.01
N MET A 70 -5.95 8.68 -16.22
CA MET A 70 -6.27 8.56 -14.79
C MET A 70 -7.68 8.04 -14.53
N GLU A 71 -8.65 8.30 -15.40
CA GLU A 71 -10.03 7.84 -15.20
C GLU A 71 -10.15 6.33 -14.97
N PRO A 72 -9.68 5.45 -15.88
CA PRO A 72 -9.77 4.00 -15.65
C PRO A 72 -8.95 3.54 -14.44
N ILE A 73 -7.80 4.18 -14.16
CA ILE A 73 -6.93 3.83 -13.02
C ILE A 73 -7.64 4.16 -11.70
N VAL A 74 -8.09 5.39 -11.52
CA VAL A 74 -8.78 5.85 -10.31
C VAL A 74 -10.07 5.08 -10.09
N ARG A 75 -10.89 4.88 -11.13
CA ARG A 75 -12.13 4.09 -11.00
C ARG A 75 -11.83 2.64 -10.62
N GLY A 76 -10.84 2.02 -11.26
CA GLY A 76 -10.42 0.65 -10.97
C GLY A 76 -9.96 0.50 -9.52
N LEU A 77 -9.06 1.38 -9.09
CA LEU A 77 -8.54 1.42 -7.72
C LEU A 77 -9.65 1.63 -6.68
N CYS A 78 -10.49 2.64 -6.88
CA CYS A 78 -11.60 2.95 -5.98
C CYS A 78 -12.59 1.79 -5.88
N ASN A 79 -12.98 1.20 -7.02
CA ASN A 79 -13.94 0.10 -7.04
C ASN A 79 -13.36 -1.14 -6.36
N TYR A 80 -12.08 -1.42 -6.61
CA TYR A 80 -11.37 -2.52 -5.99
C TYR A 80 -11.26 -2.35 -4.46
N ALA A 81 -10.91 -1.14 -3.98
CA ALA A 81 -10.82 -0.85 -2.56
C ALA A 81 -12.16 -1.00 -1.81
N CYS A 82 -13.30 -0.69 -2.44
CA CYS A 82 -14.62 -0.91 -1.84
C CYS A 82 -14.84 -2.37 -1.39
N ASP A 83 -14.28 -3.35 -2.11
CA ASP A 83 -14.43 -4.77 -1.79
C ASP A 83 -13.69 -5.19 -0.51
N TYR A 84 -12.71 -4.39 -0.06
CA TYR A 84 -11.91 -4.66 1.14
C TYR A 84 -12.37 -3.82 2.33
N SER A 85 -12.85 -2.59 2.08
CA SER A 85 -13.39 -1.72 3.14
C SER A 85 -14.45 -2.42 3.99
N GLY A 86 -14.42 -2.15 5.30
CA GLY A 86 -15.28 -2.83 6.28
C GLY A 86 -16.76 -2.52 6.10
N ASP A 87 -17.10 -1.33 5.61
CA ASP A 87 -18.47 -0.88 5.35
C ASP A 87 -18.83 -0.86 3.85
N GLY A 88 -17.92 -1.27 2.97
CA GLY A 88 -18.12 -1.23 1.52
C GLY A 88 -17.94 0.16 0.90
N THR A 89 -17.43 1.14 1.66
CA THR A 89 -17.19 2.51 1.20
C THR A 89 -15.73 2.94 1.34
N ILE A 90 -15.36 3.90 0.51
CA ILE A 90 -14.05 4.55 0.51
C ILE A 90 -14.20 6.07 0.63
N LEU A 91 -13.11 6.76 0.98
CA LEU A 91 -13.03 8.22 0.98
C LEU A 91 -11.93 8.73 0.04
N PRO A 92 -12.25 8.97 -1.24
CA PRO A 92 -11.31 9.56 -2.18
C PRO A 92 -11.22 11.09 -2.03
N ILE A 93 -10.01 11.61 -2.19
CA ILE A 93 -9.70 13.04 -2.23
C ILE A 93 -8.74 13.32 -3.40
N TYR A 94 -8.77 14.55 -3.92
CA TYR A 94 -7.59 15.13 -4.55
C TYR A 94 -6.73 15.80 -3.48
N TRP A 95 -5.42 15.56 -3.49
CA TRP A 95 -4.45 16.24 -2.61
C TRP A 95 -3.49 17.08 -3.44
N ALA A 96 -2.58 17.80 -2.78
CA ALA A 96 -1.68 18.73 -3.45
C ALA A 96 -2.43 19.72 -4.35
N VAL A 97 -3.60 20.21 -3.91
CA VAL A 97 -4.37 21.22 -4.65
C VAL A 97 -4.10 22.62 -4.12
N GLY A 98 -4.46 23.64 -4.89
CA GLY A 98 -4.37 25.04 -4.48
C GLY A 98 -2.95 25.60 -4.37
N ALA A 99 -2.85 26.85 -3.90
CA ALA A 99 -1.58 27.56 -3.89
C ALA A 99 -0.56 26.88 -2.95
N GLY A 100 0.58 26.48 -3.50
CA GLY A 100 1.62 25.77 -2.76
C GLY A 100 1.29 24.31 -2.41
N GLY A 101 0.18 23.75 -2.91
CA GLY A 101 -0.12 22.32 -2.78
C GLY A 101 -0.51 21.86 -1.38
N LYS A 102 -1.06 22.75 -0.54
CA LYS A 102 -1.38 22.44 0.86
C LYS A 102 -2.84 22.07 1.10
N GLU A 103 -3.66 22.19 0.08
CA GLU A 103 -5.10 22.00 0.19
C GLU A 103 -5.47 20.59 -0.29
N ILE A 104 -6.67 20.16 0.09
CA ILE A 104 -7.30 18.93 -0.38
C ILE A 104 -8.69 19.27 -0.94
N GLU A 105 -9.20 18.40 -1.79
CA GLU A 105 -10.57 18.43 -2.30
C GLU A 105 -11.20 17.06 -2.08
N SER A 106 -12.21 16.98 -1.21
CA SER A 106 -12.94 15.73 -0.96
C SER A 106 -13.90 15.42 -2.09
N LEU A 107 -13.94 14.16 -2.52
CA LEU A 107 -14.92 13.64 -3.48
C LEU A 107 -16.13 13.00 -2.78
N GLY A 108 -16.19 13.11 -1.45
CA GLY A 108 -17.20 12.46 -0.61
C GLY A 108 -16.94 10.98 -0.42
N ARG A 109 -17.72 10.35 0.47
CA ARG A 109 -17.66 8.91 0.72
C ARG A 109 -18.43 8.17 -0.38
N LEU A 110 -17.81 7.15 -0.98
CA LEU A 110 -18.35 6.45 -2.16
C LEU A 110 -18.38 4.95 -1.94
N ASP A 111 -19.43 4.30 -2.43
CA ASP A 111 -19.51 2.84 -2.57
C ASP A 111 -19.16 2.42 -4.01
N SER A 112 -19.15 1.11 -4.28
CA SER A 112 -18.87 0.56 -5.62
C SER A 112 -19.88 0.98 -6.69
N THR A 113 -21.09 1.42 -6.32
CA THR A 113 -22.07 1.94 -7.26
C THR A 113 -21.73 3.37 -7.65
N ALA A 114 -21.45 4.23 -6.67
CA ALA A 114 -21.11 5.63 -6.86
C ALA A 114 -19.78 5.81 -7.61
N VAL A 115 -18.79 4.95 -7.36
CA VAL A 115 -17.49 4.97 -8.06
C VAL A 115 -17.65 4.81 -9.57
N LYS A 116 -18.63 4.02 -10.04
CA LYS A 116 -18.85 3.77 -11.49
C LYS A 116 -19.26 5.02 -12.27
N THR A 117 -19.82 6.02 -11.60
CA THR A 117 -20.33 7.25 -12.23
C THR A 117 -19.62 8.52 -11.74
N MET A 118 -18.76 8.44 -10.71
CA MET A 118 -17.95 9.57 -10.23
C MET A 118 -17.14 10.22 -11.36
N PRO A 119 -17.16 11.54 -11.55
CA PRO A 119 -16.25 12.21 -12.49
C PRO A 119 -14.79 12.08 -12.04
N VAL A 120 -13.89 11.70 -12.94
CA VAL A 120 -12.43 11.70 -12.69
C VAL A 120 -11.80 12.73 -13.61
N GLU A 121 -11.77 13.98 -13.18
CA GLU A 121 -11.41 15.12 -14.05
C GLU A 121 -10.24 15.94 -13.52
N GLY A 122 -9.68 15.51 -12.40
CA GLY A 122 -8.80 16.32 -11.58
C GLY A 122 -9.56 17.28 -10.68
N PRO A 123 -8.83 18.13 -9.94
CA PRO A 123 -9.42 19.11 -9.02
C PRO A 123 -10.43 20.04 -9.67
N SER A 124 -11.53 20.31 -8.97
CA SER A 124 -12.59 21.19 -9.43
C SER A 124 -12.09 22.60 -9.70
N ASN A 125 -12.70 23.27 -10.68
CA ASN A 125 -12.40 24.66 -11.06
C ASN A 125 -10.93 24.91 -11.42
N GLY A 126 -10.20 23.87 -11.84
CA GLY A 126 -8.80 24.00 -12.22
C GLY A 126 -7.87 24.36 -11.06
N ARG A 127 -8.25 24.03 -9.81
CA ARG A 127 -7.47 24.28 -8.59
C ARG A 127 -6.23 23.38 -8.45
N TRP A 128 -5.56 23.09 -9.56
CA TRP A 128 -4.32 22.32 -9.56
C TRP A 128 -3.28 22.98 -8.66
N GLY A 129 -2.60 22.18 -7.85
CA GLY A 129 -1.60 22.74 -6.95
C GLY A 129 -0.30 23.08 -7.63
N THR A 130 0.40 24.06 -7.07
CA THR A 130 1.73 24.50 -7.53
C THR A 130 2.87 23.87 -6.73
N GLY A 131 2.58 22.80 -6.00
CA GLY A 131 3.51 22.02 -5.19
C GLY A 131 2.87 20.70 -4.80
N THR A 132 3.69 19.74 -4.38
CA THR A 132 3.28 18.37 -4.08
C THR A 132 3.59 18.09 -2.61
N LEU A 133 2.66 18.42 -1.71
CA LEU A 133 2.83 18.28 -0.26
C LEU A 133 1.82 17.27 0.30
N LEU A 134 2.32 16.16 0.83
CA LEU A 134 1.55 14.97 1.19
C LEU A 134 1.03 15.01 2.62
N LEU A 135 1.72 15.74 3.53
CA LEU A 135 1.35 15.79 4.93
C LEU A 135 -0.12 16.22 5.16
N PRO A 136 -0.69 17.21 4.45
CA PRO A 136 -2.09 17.59 4.64
C PRO A 136 -3.08 16.45 4.37
N ALA A 137 -2.82 15.62 3.36
CA ALA A 137 -3.66 14.47 3.04
C ALA A 137 -3.54 13.36 4.10
N LEU A 138 -2.31 13.08 4.54
CA LEU A 138 -2.05 12.12 5.61
C LEU A 138 -2.78 12.55 6.90
N ASP A 139 -2.63 13.81 7.32
CA ASP A 139 -3.27 14.32 8.53
C ASP A 139 -4.79 14.33 8.45
N TYR A 140 -5.34 14.64 7.27
CA TYR A 140 -6.78 14.57 7.03
C TYR A 140 -7.31 13.16 7.31
N PHE A 141 -6.71 12.14 6.71
CA PHE A 141 -7.18 10.77 6.89
C PHE A 141 -6.94 10.23 8.31
N LEU A 142 -5.78 10.53 8.91
CA LEU A 142 -5.49 10.15 10.29
C LEU A 142 -6.48 10.76 11.29
N THR A 143 -7.01 11.94 10.97
CA THR A 143 -8.05 12.61 11.77
C THR A 143 -9.43 12.02 11.50
N GLU A 144 -9.81 11.89 10.22
CA GLU A 144 -11.12 11.39 9.80
C GLU A 144 -11.35 9.93 10.25
N PHE A 145 -10.30 9.12 10.26
CA PHE A 145 -10.36 7.71 10.62
C PHE A 145 -9.80 7.41 12.02
N ALA A 146 -9.74 8.39 12.91
CA ALA A 146 -9.12 8.25 14.23
C ALA A 146 -9.65 7.05 15.05
N ASP A 147 -10.95 6.75 14.93
CA ASP A 147 -11.62 5.68 15.66
C ASP A 147 -11.69 4.34 14.89
N ALA A 148 -11.15 4.28 13.66
CA ALA A 148 -11.18 3.06 12.87
C ALA A 148 -10.20 2.02 13.46
N PRO A 149 -10.61 0.74 13.61
CA PRO A 149 -9.70 -0.32 14.06
C PRO A 149 -8.58 -0.62 13.05
N TRP A 150 -8.83 -0.31 11.78
CA TRP A 150 -7.93 -0.48 10.66
C TRP A 150 -8.04 0.68 9.68
N ILE A 151 -6.91 1.23 9.26
CA ILE A 151 -6.80 2.31 8.30
C ILE A 151 -5.89 1.86 7.17
N VAL A 152 -6.37 1.96 5.93
CA VAL A 152 -5.52 1.82 4.75
C VAL A 152 -5.59 3.09 3.92
N LEU A 153 -4.44 3.64 3.56
CA LEU A 153 -4.37 4.81 2.68
C LEU A 153 -3.68 4.43 1.38
N LEU A 154 -4.30 4.75 0.25
CA LEU A 154 -3.73 4.57 -1.08
C LEU A 154 -3.41 5.95 -1.64
N LEU A 155 -2.13 6.27 -1.79
CA LEU A 155 -1.67 7.61 -2.17
C LEU A 155 -1.00 7.53 -3.54
N VAL A 156 -1.55 8.21 -4.53
CA VAL A 156 -1.09 8.18 -5.92
C VAL A 156 -0.42 9.52 -6.24
N THR A 157 0.77 9.51 -6.83
CA THR A 157 1.51 10.71 -7.29
C THR A 157 2.31 10.42 -8.55
N ASP A 158 2.62 11.46 -9.31
CA ASP A 158 3.58 11.38 -10.42
C ASP A 158 4.95 11.95 -10.11
N GLY A 159 5.15 12.55 -8.93
CA GLY A 159 6.29 13.43 -8.71
C GLY A 159 6.90 13.35 -7.32
N VAL A 160 7.85 14.26 -7.10
CA VAL A 160 8.59 14.41 -5.85
C VAL A 160 7.71 14.99 -4.76
N ILE A 161 7.73 14.37 -3.58
CA ILE A 161 7.06 14.84 -2.37
C ILE A 161 7.91 15.92 -1.71
N GLY A 162 7.40 17.15 -1.66
CA GLY A 162 8.13 18.32 -1.17
C GLY A 162 8.27 18.40 0.35
N ASP A 163 7.45 17.68 1.10
CA ASP A 163 7.43 17.65 2.57
C ASP A 163 7.69 16.25 3.16
N LEU A 164 8.44 15.40 2.44
CA LEU A 164 8.70 14.01 2.82
C LEU A 164 9.22 13.86 4.26
N ASP A 165 10.16 14.71 4.69
CA ASP A 165 10.69 14.65 6.06
C ASP A 165 9.60 14.92 7.13
N ALA A 166 8.63 15.78 6.81
CA ALA A 166 7.50 16.05 7.69
C ALA A 166 6.49 14.90 7.70
N VAL A 167 6.28 14.23 6.56
CA VAL A 167 5.51 12.99 6.46
C VAL A 167 6.13 11.89 7.32
N ILE A 168 7.44 11.67 7.19
CA ILE A 168 8.18 10.69 8.02
C ILE A 168 8.06 11.04 9.50
N ALA A 169 8.28 12.31 9.87
CA ALA A 169 8.12 12.74 11.26
C ALA A 169 6.70 12.49 11.80
N ARG A 170 5.68 12.72 10.96
CA ARG A 170 4.29 12.45 11.32
C ARG A 170 4.03 10.96 11.49
N SER A 171 4.50 10.13 10.58
CA SER A 171 4.42 8.67 10.65
C SER A 171 5.15 8.11 11.88
N MET A 172 6.31 8.66 12.24
CA MET A 172 7.01 8.33 13.49
C MET A 172 6.19 8.69 14.73
N SER A 173 5.46 9.80 14.70
CA SER A 173 4.66 10.25 15.86
C SER A 173 3.47 9.34 16.17
N ILE A 174 2.89 8.67 15.16
CA ILE A 174 1.75 7.78 15.36
C ILE A 174 2.15 6.34 15.71
N ALA A 175 3.42 5.97 15.49
CA ALA A 175 3.92 4.62 15.78
C ALA A 175 3.65 4.18 17.24
N PRO A 176 3.94 5.00 18.28
CA PRO A 176 3.56 4.68 19.66
C PRO A 176 2.05 4.54 19.87
N GLU A 177 1.24 5.35 19.20
CA GLU A 177 -0.23 5.29 19.33
C GLU A 177 -0.78 3.95 18.85
N ILE A 178 -0.23 3.42 17.75
CA ILE A 178 -0.58 2.13 17.17
C ILE A 178 -0.16 0.99 18.11
N LEU A 179 1.09 1.01 18.60
CA LEU A 179 1.61 -0.03 19.50
C LEU A 179 0.88 -0.08 20.85
N ASP A 180 0.50 1.08 21.39
CA ASP A 180 -0.27 1.18 22.64
C ASP A 180 -1.76 0.86 22.44
N GLY A 181 -2.22 0.63 21.20
CA GLY A 181 -3.63 0.40 20.88
C GLY A 181 -4.53 1.63 21.05
N LYS A 182 -3.94 2.84 21.10
CA LYS A 182 -4.67 4.12 21.16
C LYS A 182 -5.18 4.54 19.79
N ARG A 183 -4.57 4.02 18.74
CA ARG A 183 -4.98 4.14 17.34
C ARG A 183 -5.10 2.75 16.73
N GLY A 184 -6.02 2.59 15.79
CA GLY A 184 -6.11 1.38 14.98
C GLY A 184 -4.84 1.09 14.19
N LYS A 185 -4.76 -0.13 13.65
CA LYS A 185 -3.64 -0.51 12.78
C LYS A 185 -3.70 0.30 11.48
N CYS A 186 -2.54 0.60 10.92
CA CYS A 186 -2.43 1.48 9.76
C CYS A 186 -1.47 0.85 8.73
N LYS A 187 -1.80 0.96 7.44
CA LYS A 187 -0.89 0.69 6.32
C LYS A 187 -1.14 1.68 5.20
N PHE A 188 -0.09 2.31 4.69
CA PHE A 188 -0.13 3.38 3.70
C PHE A 188 0.67 2.94 2.49
N VAL A 189 0.05 2.96 1.31
CA VAL A 189 0.70 2.55 0.06
C VAL A 189 0.89 3.78 -0.80
N LEU A 190 2.15 4.12 -1.09
CA LEU A 190 2.51 5.20 -2.01
C LEU A 190 2.74 4.60 -3.40
N VAL A 191 1.91 4.98 -4.37
CA VAL A 191 1.95 4.52 -5.75
C VAL A 191 2.48 5.63 -6.65
N GLY A 192 3.71 5.46 -7.12
CA GLY A 192 4.34 6.30 -8.13
C GLY A 192 3.86 5.97 -9.54
N VAL A 193 3.48 6.99 -10.31
CA VAL A 193 3.02 6.87 -11.70
C VAL A 193 3.89 7.74 -12.62
N GLY A 194 4.39 7.18 -13.71
CA GLY A 194 5.24 7.93 -14.64
C GLY A 194 6.70 7.99 -14.20
N GLU A 195 7.48 8.86 -14.85
CA GLU A 195 8.95 8.89 -14.73
C GLU A 195 9.47 9.98 -13.76
N GLU A 196 8.61 10.88 -13.30
CA GLU A 196 9.01 12.01 -12.43
C GLU A 196 9.02 11.64 -10.93
N VAL A 197 8.55 10.44 -10.58
CA VAL A 197 8.57 9.93 -9.22
C VAL A 197 10.00 9.59 -8.78
N SER A 198 10.34 9.93 -7.54
CA SER A 198 11.67 9.68 -6.99
C SER A 198 11.74 8.32 -6.31
N GLU A 199 12.53 7.40 -6.88
CA GLU A 199 12.80 6.09 -6.27
C GLU A 199 13.41 6.24 -4.87
N ASP A 200 14.38 7.15 -4.71
CA ASP A 200 14.99 7.45 -3.40
C ASP A 200 13.95 7.87 -2.34
N GLN A 201 12.89 8.60 -2.72
CA GLN A 201 11.85 9.00 -1.77
C GLN A 201 10.93 7.84 -1.41
N ILE A 202 10.61 6.98 -2.37
CA ILE A 202 9.84 5.75 -2.14
C ILE A 202 10.62 4.83 -1.21
N ASP A 203 11.88 4.54 -1.50
CA ASP A 203 12.73 3.70 -0.66
C ASP A 203 12.89 4.29 0.75
N LYS A 204 13.04 5.61 0.85
CA LYS A 204 13.20 6.30 2.15
C LYS A 204 11.94 6.21 3.02
N ILE A 205 10.74 6.34 2.43
CA ILE A 205 9.49 6.28 3.21
C ILE A 205 9.15 4.84 3.60
N ASP A 206 9.41 3.89 2.71
CA ASP A 206 9.20 2.46 2.93
C ASP A 206 10.07 1.95 4.08
N ASN A 207 11.37 2.25 4.04
CA ASN A 207 12.35 1.81 5.05
C ASN A 207 12.48 2.78 6.24
N MET A 208 11.49 3.65 6.47
CA MET A 208 11.64 4.75 7.44
C MET A 208 11.88 4.30 8.88
N PHE A 209 11.50 3.08 9.25
CA PHE A 209 11.68 2.53 10.59
C PHE A 209 13.02 1.82 10.81
N ASP A 210 13.83 1.62 9.77
CA ASP A 210 15.12 0.94 9.88
C ASP A 210 16.06 1.68 10.84
N GLY A 211 16.67 0.94 11.78
CA GLY A 211 17.56 1.51 12.79
C GLY A 211 16.85 2.33 13.87
N THR A 212 15.51 2.29 13.94
CA THR A 212 14.73 2.99 14.97
C THR A 212 14.19 2.06 16.04
N ALA A 213 13.59 2.63 17.10
CA ALA A 213 12.96 1.84 18.16
C ALA A 213 11.71 1.05 17.70
N PHE A 214 11.20 1.34 16.49
CA PHE A 214 10.02 0.72 15.89
C PHE A 214 10.37 -0.31 14.80
N GLU A 215 11.66 -0.49 14.49
CA GLU A 215 12.13 -1.51 13.55
C GLU A 215 11.56 -2.88 13.94
N ASN A 216 10.98 -3.59 12.98
CA ASN A 216 10.35 -4.91 13.15
C ASN A 216 9.15 -4.95 14.12
N LYS A 217 8.59 -3.79 14.49
CA LYS A 217 7.38 -3.69 15.34
C LYS A 217 6.20 -3.08 14.62
N ILE A 218 6.46 -2.19 13.67
CA ILE A 218 5.45 -1.54 12.84
C ILE A 218 5.99 -1.54 11.43
N ASP A 219 5.13 -1.93 10.51
CA ASP A 219 5.28 -1.73 9.09
C ASP A 219 4.10 -0.86 8.63
N LEU A 220 4.41 0.37 8.23
CA LEU A 220 3.40 1.42 8.01
C LEU A 220 3.31 1.84 6.55
N TRP A 221 4.42 1.82 5.82
CA TRP A 221 4.49 2.28 4.44
C TRP A 221 4.79 1.11 3.51
N ASP A 222 4.37 1.23 2.27
CA ASP A 222 4.73 0.34 1.16
C ASP A 222 4.86 1.22 -0.09
N GLY A 223 5.99 1.10 -0.75
CA GLY A 223 6.35 1.84 -1.95
C GLY A 223 6.13 1.04 -3.22
N LYS A 224 5.29 1.51 -4.15
CA LYS A 224 5.05 0.82 -5.43
C LYS A 224 5.17 1.74 -6.64
N PHE A 225 5.69 1.18 -7.74
CA PHE A 225 5.64 1.82 -9.05
C PHE A 225 4.52 1.18 -9.87
N ALA A 226 3.61 2.00 -10.40
CA ALA A 226 2.54 1.50 -11.27
C ALA A 226 3.08 0.80 -12.53
N ALA A 227 4.27 1.18 -13.00
CA ALA A 227 4.91 0.56 -14.16
C ALA A 227 5.38 -0.89 -13.93
N THR A 228 5.62 -1.28 -12.67
CA THR A 228 6.06 -2.64 -12.32
C THR A 228 4.91 -3.53 -11.86
N MET A 229 3.72 -2.96 -11.66
CA MET A 229 2.56 -3.70 -11.22
C MET A 229 1.88 -4.45 -12.37
N SER A 230 1.66 -5.76 -12.21
CA SER A 230 0.93 -6.55 -13.21
C SER A 230 -0.59 -6.46 -13.01
N GLU A 231 -1.04 -6.31 -11.76
CA GLU A 231 -2.46 -6.22 -11.40
C GLU A 231 -2.70 -5.32 -10.17
N LEU A 232 -3.91 -4.74 -10.03
CA LEU A 232 -4.25 -3.83 -8.92
C LEU A 232 -4.19 -4.51 -7.54
N GLN A 233 -4.37 -5.82 -7.53
CA GLN A 233 -4.34 -6.64 -6.33
C GLN A 233 -2.96 -6.62 -5.66
N GLU A 234 -1.90 -6.28 -6.39
CA GLU A 234 -0.55 -6.17 -5.84
C GLU A 234 -0.42 -5.08 -4.77
N ILE A 235 -1.34 -4.09 -4.73
CA ILE A 235 -1.41 -3.08 -3.67
C ILE A 235 -1.57 -3.68 -2.26
N TRP A 236 -2.11 -4.90 -2.17
CA TRP A 236 -2.31 -5.60 -0.91
C TRP A 236 -1.22 -6.59 -0.56
N ASP A 237 -0.21 -6.77 -1.42
CA ASP A 237 0.72 -7.89 -1.33
C ASP A 237 1.52 -7.88 -0.01
N GLU A 238 1.83 -6.70 0.54
CA GLU A 238 2.55 -6.52 1.82
C GLU A 238 1.65 -6.02 2.98
N VAL A 239 0.33 -6.22 2.89
CA VAL A 239 -0.58 -5.78 3.96
C VAL A 239 -0.95 -6.95 4.87
N ASP A 240 -0.36 -7.02 6.06
CA ASP A 240 -0.77 -7.97 7.11
C ASP A 240 -1.91 -7.41 7.97
N PHE A 241 -3.13 -7.88 7.73
CA PHE A 241 -4.31 -7.50 8.50
C PHE A 241 -4.33 -8.10 9.92
N GLY A 242 -3.31 -8.88 10.30
CA GLY A 242 -3.24 -9.66 11.53
C GLY A 242 -4.28 -10.78 11.55
N ILE A 243 -4.74 -11.18 10.37
CA ILE A 243 -5.70 -12.27 10.20
C ILE A 243 -4.96 -13.59 10.37
N LYS A 244 -5.61 -14.50 11.08
CA LYS A 244 -5.16 -15.89 11.19
C LYS A 244 -6.10 -16.79 10.43
N LEU A 245 -5.53 -17.56 9.52
CA LEU A 245 -6.26 -18.51 8.69
C LEU A 245 -6.30 -19.86 9.42
N PRO A 246 -7.46 -20.54 9.47
CA PRO A 246 -7.54 -21.87 10.04
C PRO A 246 -6.74 -22.86 9.19
N GLY A 247 -5.94 -23.72 9.83
CA GLY A 247 -5.17 -24.76 9.14
C GLY A 247 -3.77 -24.92 9.70
N ASN A 248 -2.94 -25.67 8.97
CA ASN A 248 -1.53 -25.85 9.31
C ASN A 248 -0.62 -25.48 8.15
N ALA A 249 0.58 -25.03 8.52
CA ALA A 249 1.67 -24.79 7.60
C ALA A 249 2.98 -25.27 8.21
N ARG A 250 3.85 -25.89 7.41
CA ARG A 250 5.22 -26.25 7.80
C ARG A 250 6.19 -25.70 6.77
N ILE A 251 7.27 -25.11 7.25
CA ILE A 251 8.25 -24.44 6.42
C ILE A 251 9.59 -25.11 6.63
N PHE A 252 10.24 -25.47 5.53
CA PHE A 252 11.53 -26.14 5.52
C PHE A 252 12.56 -25.31 4.76
N ASP A 253 13.81 -25.31 5.23
CA ASP A 253 14.94 -24.77 4.48
C ASP A 253 15.30 -25.64 3.26
N ASP A 254 16.27 -25.19 2.48
CA ASP A 254 16.79 -25.89 1.29
C ASP A 254 17.52 -27.20 1.60
N LYS A 255 17.79 -27.49 2.87
CA LYS A 255 18.37 -28.75 3.36
C LYS A 255 17.31 -29.70 3.92
N GLY A 256 16.04 -29.27 3.95
CA GLY A 256 14.92 -30.04 4.46
C GLY A 256 14.73 -29.99 5.98
N ASN A 257 15.43 -29.10 6.69
CA ASN A 257 15.18 -28.86 8.11
C ASN A 257 13.94 -27.99 8.27
N GLU A 258 13.06 -28.32 9.21
CA GLU A 258 11.92 -27.45 9.55
C GLU A 258 12.42 -26.19 10.26
N VAL A 259 12.06 -25.03 9.72
CA VAL A 259 12.43 -23.70 10.25
C VAL A 259 11.26 -23.00 10.93
N ALA A 260 10.02 -23.36 10.59
CA ALA A 260 8.81 -22.89 11.24
C ALA A 260 7.65 -23.89 11.05
N SER A 261 6.74 -23.94 12.02
CA SER A 261 5.49 -24.68 11.92
C SER A 261 4.34 -23.97 12.63
N TYR A 262 3.16 -24.10 12.02
CA TYR A 262 1.89 -23.55 12.44
C TYR A 262 0.89 -24.72 12.45
N LEU A 263 0.35 -25.09 13.59
CA LEU A 263 -0.41 -26.34 13.75
C LEU A 263 -1.92 -26.18 13.61
N ASP A 264 -2.46 -25.04 14.05
CA ASP A 264 -3.90 -24.80 14.14
C ASP A 264 -4.35 -23.51 13.42
N GLU A 265 -3.46 -22.51 13.38
CA GLU A 265 -3.69 -21.21 12.76
C GLU A 265 -2.43 -20.77 12.01
N ILE A 266 -2.60 -20.32 10.78
CA ILE A 266 -1.53 -19.78 9.94
C ILE A 266 -1.66 -18.25 9.95
N PRO A 267 -0.66 -17.50 10.40
CA PRO A 267 -0.70 -16.05 10.31
C PRO A 267 -0.69 -15.61 8.83
N GLN A 268 -1.38 -14.52 8.50
CA GLN A 268 -1.35 -13.97 7.15
C GLN A 268 0.09 -13.63 6.72
N CYS A 269 0.89 -13.00 7.58
CA CYS A 269 2.33 -12.90 7.40
C CYS A 269 3.06 -13.99 8.21
N MET A 270 3.73 -14.91 7.51
CA MET A 270 4.61 -15.89 8.11
C MET A 270 6.04 -15.36 8.11
N SER A 271 6.56 -14.96 9.28
CA SER A 271 7.94 -14.49 9.46
C SER A 271 8.80 -15.56 10.14
N PHE A 272 9.94 -15.91 9.54
CA PHE A 272 10.83 -16.95 10.04
C PHE A 272 12.29 -16.72 9.61
N LEU A 273 13.22 -17.49 10.20
CA LEU A 273 14.66 -17.38 9.93
C LEU A 273 15.15 -18.63 9.19
N VAL A 274 15.94 -18.41 8.13
CA VAL A 274 16.66 -19.46 7.40
C VAL A 274 18.18 -19.25 7.54
N PRO A 275 19.01 -20.28 7.32
CA PRO A 275 20.45 -20.09 7.18
C PRO A 275 20.80 -19.10 6.07
N GLU A 276 21.84 -18.29 6.27
CA GLU A 276 22.35 -17.41 5.22
C GLU A 276 22.73 -18.22 3.96
N GLY A 277 22.31 -17.71 2.80
CA GLY A 277 22.57 -18.33 1.50
C GLY A 277 21.67 -19.51 1.17
N SER A 278 20.62 -19.77 1.96
CA SER A 278 19.58 -20.74 1.57
C SER A 278 18.96 -20.35 0.23
N ALA A 279 18.93 -21.30 -0.71
CA ALA A 279 18.48 -21.02 -2.09
C ALA A 279 16.96 -20.93 -2.22
N SER A 280 16.23 -21.68 -1.40
CA SER A 280 14.77 -21.72 -1.41
C SER A 280 14.23 -22.17 -0.06
N VAL A 281 12.92 -22.00 0.11
CA VAL A 281 12.15 -22.58 1.21
C VAL A 281 11.01 -23.41 0.64
N ARG A 282 10.68 -24.51 1.31
CA ARG A 282 9.54 -25.35 0.95
C ARG A 282 8.43 -25.19 1.98
N LEU A 283 7.27 -24.76 1.52
CA LEU A 283 6.07 -24.57 2.33
C LEU A 283 5.09 -25.70 2.04
N GLU A 284 4.74 -26.45 3.09
CA GLU A 284 3.60 -27.35 3.10
C GLU A 284 2.42 -26.59 3.71
N ILE A 285 1.43 -26.19 2.90
CA ILE A 285 0.29 -25.35 3.32
C ILE A 285 -0.97 -25.72 2.54
N ALA A 286 -2.11 -25.83 3.23
CA ALA A 286 -3.40 -26.16 2.61
C ALA A 286 -3.38 -27.42 1.71
N GLY A 287 -2.55 -28.42 2.06
CA GLY A 287 -2.35 -29.64 1.27
C GLY A 287 -1.48 -29.46 0.01
N LEU A 288 -0.96 -28.26 -0.24
CA LEU A 288 0.00 -27.96 -1.29
C LEU A 288 1.43 -28.03 -0.73
N SER A 289 2.38 -28.34 -1.60
CA SER A 289 3.82 -28.21 -1.34
C SER A 289 4.39 -27.24 -2.36
N ILE A 290 4.83 -26.08 -1.90
CA ILE A 290 5.30 -24.95 -2.71
C ILE A 290 6.78 -24.74 -2.42
N THR A 291 7.62 -24.71 -3.44
CA THR A 291 9.03 -24.33 -3.29
C THR A 291 9.21 -22.89 -3.75
N GLN A 292 9.54 -22.00 -2.83
CA GLN A 292 9.76 -20.57 -3.06
C GLN A 292 11.26 -20.28 -3.13
N PRO A 293 11.81 -19.88 -4.29
CA PRO A 293 13.17 -19.35 -4.40
C PRO A 293 13.35 -18.10 -3.52
N LEU A 294 14.55 -17.89 -2.98
CA LEU A 294 14.89 -16.69 -2.18
C LEU A 294 15.79 -15.69 -2.92
N SER A 295 16.07 -15.94 -4.20
CA SER A 295 16.92 -15.12 -5.09
C SER A 295 16.52 -15.28 -6.54
#